data_AF-A0A1V0FWV4-F1
#
_entry.id   AF-A0A1V0FWV4-F1
#
_cell.length_a   1.000
_cell.length_b   1.000
_cell.length_c   1.000
_cell.angle_alpha   90.00
_cell.angle_beta   90.00
_cell.angle_gamma   90.00
#
_symmetry.space_group_name_H-M   'P 1'
#
loop_
_entity.id
_entity.type
_entity.pdbx_description
1 polymer ?
#
loop_
_entity_poly.entity_id
_entity_poly.type
_entity_poly.pdbx_seq_one_letter_code
_entity_poly.pdbx_strand_id
1 'polypeptide(L)' 'QCTPQEHRCFKGAPKCCGGFDCQCYTPIVNGVKEEPTCWCNEPNVIYEYAFKAQY' A
#
# COMPACT_ATOMS: atom_id res chain seq x y z
N GLN A 1 -11.77 14.97 -5.20
CA GLN A 1 -10.35 14.56 -5.32
C GLN A 1 -10.27 13.07 -5.01
N CYS A 2 -9.42 12.31 -5.69
CA CYS A 2 -9.21 10.87 -5.45
C CYS A 2 -7.70 10.60 -5.31
N THR A 3 -7.33 9.50 -4.66
CA THR A 3 -5.93 9.13 -4.46
C THR A 3 -5.44 8.31 -5.67
N PRO A 4 -4.39 8.73 -6.39
CA PRO A 4 -3.88 8.00 -7.55
C PRO A 4 -3.27 6.64 -7.18
N GLN A 5 -3.03 5.79 -8.17
CA GLN A 5 -2.36 4.50 -7.98
C GLN A 5 -0.98 4.68 -7.31
N GLU A 6 -0.57 3.66 -6.54
CA GLU A 6 0.73 3.60 -5.85
C GLU A 6 0.95 4.74 -4.84
N HIS A 7 -0.09 5.50 -4.51
CA HIS A 7 -0.04 6.52 -3.46
C HIS A 7 -0.65 6.02 -2.16
N ARG A 8 -0.15 6.58 -1.06
CA ARG A 8 -0.64 6.24 0.28
C ARG A 8 -2.11 6.60 0.42
N CYS A 9 -2.87 5.66 0.97
CA CYS A 9 -4.27 5.85 1.36
C CYS A 9 -4.42 5.59 2.87
N PHE A 10 -5.51 6.08 3.46
CA PHE A 10 -5.80 5.89 4.88
C PHE A 10 -7.31 5.79 5.10
N LYS A 11 -7.73 5.23 6.24
CA LYS A 11 -9.14 5.14 6.60
C LYS A 11 -9.71 6.56 6.74
N GLY A 12 -10.62 6.95 5.85
CA GLY A 12 -11.17 8.30 5.76
C GLY A 12 -10.54 9.17 4.66
N ALA A 13 -9.53 8.68 3.94
CA ALA A 13 -9.01 9.33 2.74
C ALA A 13 -10.05 9.34 1.61
N PRO A 14 -9.88 10.22 0.61
CA PRO A 14 -10.63 10.11 -0.63
C PRO A 14 -10.44 8.72 -1.26
N LYS A 15 -11.49 8.21 -1.94
CA LYS A 15 -11.41 6.93 -2.65
C LYS A 15 -10.21 6.92 -3.59
N CYS A 16 -9.61 5.74 -3.77
CA CYS A 16 -8.62 5.56 -4.80
C CYS A 16 -9.25 5.81 -6.19
N CYS A 17 -8.50 6.48 -7.08
CA CYS A 17 -8.94 6.75 -8.44
C CYS A 17 -9.07 5.44 -9.23
N GLY A 18 -9.79 5.46 -10.36
CA GLY A 18 -9.71 4.38 -11.36
C GLY A 18 -10.26 3.01 -10.92
N GLY A 19 -11.03 2.94 -9.82
CA GLY A 19 -11.54 1.66 -9.30
C GLY A 19 -10.49 0.83 -8.55
N PHE A 20 -9.37 1.45 -8.17
CA PHE A 20 -8.37 0.84 -7.30
C PHE A 20 -8.90 0.68 -5.87
N ASP A 21 -8.32 -0.28 -5.15
CA ASP A 21 -8.63 -0.53 -3.75
C ASP A 21 -7.49 -0.02 -2.85
N CYS A 22 -7.88 0.52 -1.70
CA CYS A 22 -6.92 0.86 -0.66
C CYS A 22 -6.54 -0.42 0.08
N GLN A 23 -5.38 -0.97 -0.26
CA GLN A 23 -4.86 -2.19 0.33
C GLN A 23 -3.81 -1.86 1.38
N CYS A 24 -3.94 -2.45 2.56
CA CYS A 24 -3.00 -2.29 3.66
C CYS A 24 -2.16 -3.54 3.83
N TYR A 25 -0.86 -3.38 4.00
CA TYR A 25 0.05 -4.45 4.38
C TYR A 25 0.88 -4.06 5.61
N THR A 26 1.20 -5.06 6.42
CA THR A 26 2.07 -4.92 7.57
C THR A 26 3.44 -5.46 7.18
N PRO A 27 4.44 -4.59 6.94
CA PRO A 27 5.78 -5.08 6.62
C PRO A 27 6.36 -5.82 7.83
N ILE A 28 7.07 -6.91 7.53
CA ILE A 28 7.87 -7.65 8.52
C ILE A 28 9.33 -7.43 8.15
N VAL A 29 10.03 -6.60 8.94
CA VAL A 29 11.43 -6.25 8.73
C VAL A 29 12.26 -6.91 9.82
N ASN A 30 13.22 -7.77 9.44
CA ASN A 30 14.06 -8.51 10.39
C ASN A 30 13.25 -9.30 11.45
N GLY A 31 12.08 -9.83 11.06
CA GLY A 31 11.17 -10.55 11.98
C GLY A 31 10.32 -9.65 12.88
N VAL A 32 10.45 -8.33 12.79
CA VAL A 32 9.65 -7.35 13.53
C VAL A 32 8.49 -6.87 12.65
N LYS A 33 7.28 -6.89 13.19
CA LYS A 33 6.10 -6.31 12.53
C LYS A 33 6.16 -4.78 12.69
N GLU A 34 6.22 -4.08 11.58
CA GLU A 34 6.19 -2.63 11.52
C GLU A 34 4.74 -2.11 11.48
N GLU A 35 4.56 -0.79 11.49
CA GLU A 35 3.23 -0.19 11.35
C GLU A 35 2.60 -0.53 9.98
N PRO A 36 1.29 -0.84 9.95
CA PRO A 36 0.60 -1.12 8.70
C PRO A 36 0.61 0.12 7.83
N THR A 37 0.88 -0.10 6.56
CA THR A 37 0.94 0.95 5.56
C THR A 37 0.01 0.57 4.41
N CYS A 38 -0.69 1.56 3.84
CA CYS A 38 -1.74 1.32 2.86
C CYS A 38 -1.54 2.12 1.59
N TRP A 39 -1.85 1.51 0.44
CA TRP A 39 -1.71 2.11 -0.88
C TRP A 39 -2.90 1.79 -1.78
N CYS A 40 -3.13 2.69 -2.73
CA CYS A 40 -4.11 2.48 -3.80
C CYS A 40 -3.53 1.56 -4.87
N ASN A 41 -4.07 0.35 -4.95
CA ASN A 41 -3.56 -0.74 -5.75
C ASN A 41 -4.63 -1.30 -6.68
N GLU A 42 -4.19 -1.95 -7.75
CA GLU A 42 -5.10 -2.66 -8.65
C GLU A 42 -5.81 -3.80 -7.90
N PRO A 43 -7.14 -3.94 -8.08
CA PRO A 43 -7.86 -5.05 -7.49
C PRO A 43 -7.34 -6.37 -8.07
N ASN A 44 -7.24 -7.40 -7.23
CA ASN A 44 -6.76 -8.73 -7.60
C ASN A 44 -5.28 -8.82 -8.01
N VAL A 45 -4.47 -7.80 -7.73
CA VAL A 45 -3.00 -7.86 -7.87
C VAL A 45 -2.37 -8.04 -6.50
N ILE A 46 -1.43 -8.98 -6.38
CA ILE A 46 -0.59 -9.16 -5.20
C ILE A 46 0.74 -8.47 -5.49
N TYR A 47 1.05 -7.43 -4.71
CA TYR A 47 2.33 -6.73 -4.81
C TYR A 47 3.30 -7.37 -3.81
N GLU A 48 4.38 -7.96 -4.33
CA GLU A 48 5.48 -8.42 -3.49
C GLU A 48 6.36 -7.23 -3.09
N TYR A 49 6.74 -7.17 -1.82
CA TYR A 49 7.63 -6.12 -1.34
C TYR A 49 9.04 -6.33 -1.91
N ALA A 50 9.43 -5.51 -2.88
CA ALA A 50 10.79 -5.48 -3.37
C ALA A 50 11.68 -4.74 -2.35
N PHE A 51 12.33 -5.49 -1.45
CA PHE A 51 13.35 -4.91 -0.56
C PHE A 51 14.53 -4.42 -1.41
N LYS A 52 14.69 -3.10 -1.55
CA LYS A 52 15.91 -2.52 -2.10
C LYS A 52 16.88 -2.36 -0.94
N ALA A 53 17.83 -3.29 -0.82
CA ALA A 53 18.93 -3.14 0.13
C ALA A 53 19.68 -1.84 -0.19
N GLN A 54 19.56 -0.84 0.69
CA GLN A 54 20.45 0.31 0.70
C GLN A 54 21.72 -0.15 1.44
N TYR A 55 22.76 -0.47 0.67
CA TYR A 55 24.13 -0.66 1.17
C TYR A 55 24.79 0.69 1.43
#